data_AF-A0A7K1ZMA3-F1
#
_entry.id   AF-A0A7K1ZMA3-F1
#
_cell.length_a   1.000
_cell.length_b   1.000
_cell.length_c   1.000
_cell.angle_alpha   90.00
_cell.angle_beta   90.00
_cell.angle_gamma   90.00
#
_symmetry.space_group_name_H-M   'P 1'
#
loop_
_entity.id
_entity.type
_entity.pdbx_description
1 polymer ?
#
loop_
_entity_poly.entity_id
_entity_poly.type
_entity_poly.pdbx_seq_one_letter_code
_entity_poly.pdbx_strand_id
1 'polypeptide(L)'
;TTDMDYLEFPLLLRFSPQLGGPLSPHVAAGPAFSFVLNCRVSNRLRASIIDPFTGEQVMVDDDESEECEEDVFKTFDFGVMAGAGLAFAVSPSWSLTLDLTYNHGLSSIIKVDDDLVELSDDTENRTFAFMAGVAFRFR
;
A
#
# COMPACT_ATOMS: atom_id res chain seq x y z
N THR A 1 -9.81 1.06 13.80
CA THR A 1 -8.77 1.27 12.78
C THR A 1 -8.45 -0.08 12.18
N THR A 2 -8.20 -0.13 10.87
CA THR A 2 -7.93 -1.40 10.17
C THR A 2 -6.53 -1.31 9.60
N ASP A 3 -5.65 -2.17 10.10
CA ASP A 3 -4.27 -2.27 9.66
C ASP A 3 -4.12 -3.52 8.79
N MET A 4 -3.46 -3.37 7.65
CA MET A 4 -3.31 -4.43 6.66
C MET A 4 -1.89 -4.43 6.11
N ASP A 5 -1.23 -5.59 6.21
CA ASP A 5 0.12 -5.81 5.69
C ASP A 5 0.04 -6.50 4.33
N TYR A 6 0.79 -5.96 3.35
CA TYR A 6 0.80 -6.46 1.98
C TYR A 6 2.22 -6.73 1.49
N LEU A 7 2.35 -7.75 0.65
CA LEU A 7 3.55 -8.00 -0.15
C LEU A 7 3.24 -7.76 -1.63
N GLU A 8 3.92 -6.79 -2.23
CA GLU A 8 3.71 -6.38 -3.62
C GLU A 8 4.86 -6.83 -4.54
N PHE A 9 4.50 -7.39 -5.69
CA PHE A 9 5.36 -7.88 -6.74
C PHE A 9 5.09 -7.12 -8.05
N PRO A 10 5.79 -6.00 -8.31
CA PRO A 10 5.63 -5.24 -9.55
C PRO A 10 6.47 -5.85 -10.68
N LEU A 11 5.85 -6.04 -11.86
CA LEU A 11 6.52 -6.49 -13.08
C LEU A 11 6.53 -5.34 -14.10
N LEU A 12 7.59 -4.54 -14.11
CA LEU A 12 7.63 -3.30 -14.90
C LEU A 12 8.55 -3.41 -16.12
N LEU A 13 8.04 -2.96 -17.27
CA LEU A 13 8.88 -2.65 -18.41
C LEU A 13 9.49 -1.27 -18.21
N ARG A 14 10.82 -1.20 -18.19
CA ARG A 14 11.59 0.02 -17.99
C ARG A 14 12.19 0.51 -19.31
N PHE A 15 11.95 1.77 -19.64
CA PHE A 15 12.63 2.50 -20.70
C PHE A 15 13.59 3.54 -20.08
N SER A 16 14.82 3.60 -20.58
CA SER A 16 15.85 4.52 -20.08
C SER A 16 16.64 5.09 -21.26
N PRO A 17 16.29 6.28 -21.76
CA PRO A 17 17.01 6.89 -22.86
C PRO A 17 18.44 7.26 -22.43
N GLN A 18 19.41 6.97 -23.30
CA GLN A 18 20.80 7.36 -23.07
C GLN A 18 20.96 8.82 -23.50
N LEU A 19 20.82 9.75 -22.55
CA LEU A 19 20.89 11.18 -22.86
C LEU A 19 22.31 11.76 -22.93
N GLY A 20 23.34 10.94 -22.70
CA GLY A 20 24.72 11.41 -22.59
C GLY A 20 24.95 12.18 -21.29
N GLY A 21 26.08 11.94 -20.63
CA GLY A 21 26.40 12.53 -19.33
C GLY A 21 25.94 11.69 -18.13
N PRO A 22 26.05 12.25 -16.91
CA PRO A 22 25.85 11.50 -15.66
C PRO A 22 24.37 11.29 -15.30
N LEU A 23 23.45 12.03 -15.91
CA LEU A 23 22.02 11.94 -15.62
C LEU A 23 21.33 10.99 -16.61
N SER A 24 20.63 9.99 -16.10
CA SER A 24 19.87 9.02 -16.88
C SER A 24 18.43 8.97 -16.37
N PRO A 25 17.48 9.62 -17.07
CA PRO A 25 16.07 9.47 -16.73
C PRO A 25 15.56 8.09 -17.13
N HIS A 26 14.51 7.65 -16.46
CA HIS A 26 13.81 6.42 -16.80
C HIS A 26 12.33 6.52 -16.49
N VAL A 27 11.56 5.74 -17.24
CA VAL A 27 10.14 5.51 -16.99
C VAL A 27 9.89 4.01 -16.96
N ALA A 28 8.96 3.57 -16.15
CA ALA A 28 8.59 2.18 -16.00
C ALA A 28 7.07 2.04 -15.89
N ALA A 29 6.50 1.01 -16.50
CA ALA A 29 5.09 0.69 -16.36
C ALA A 29 4.83 -0.80 -16.52
N GLY A 30 3.81 -1.32 -15.85
CA GLY A 30 3.42 -2.72 -15.96
C GLY A 30 2.42 -3.14 -14.89
N PRO A 31 2.04 -4.44 -14.87
CA PRO A 31 1.20 -4.98 -13.83
C PRO A 31 1.92 -5.05 -12.47
N ALA A 32 1.14 -4.98 -11.40
CA ALA A 32 1.57 -5.23 -10.03
C ALA A 32 0.63 -6.25 -9.37
N PHE A 33 1.19 -7.18 -8.61
CA PHE A 33 0.45 -8.22 -7.90
C PHE A 33 0.72 -8.09 -6.41
N SER A 34 -0.31 -8.08 -5.58
CA SER A 34 -0.18 -7.89 -4.15
C SER A 34 -0.87 -9.02 -3.39
N PHE A 35 -0.25 -9.46 -2.30
CA PHE A 35 -0.79 -10.49 -1.41
C PHE A 35 -0.97 -9.92 0.00
N VAL A 36 -2.14 -10.11 0.59
CA VAL A 36 -2.41 -9.74 1.98
C VAL A 36 -1.76 -10.77 2.89
N LEU A 37 -0.90 -10.32 3.81
CA LEU A 37 -0.21 -11.20 4.76
C LEU A 37 -0.93 -11.23 6.11
N ASN A 38 -1.32 -10.07 6.63
CA ASN A 38 -2.02 -9.94 7.89
C ASN A 38 -3.07 -8.83 7.77
N CYS A 39 -4.16 -8.99 8.50
CA CYS A 39 -5.19 -7.98 8.64
C CYS A 39 -5.63 -7.96 10.11
N ARG A 40 -5.60 -6.78 10.72
CA ARG A 40 -5.99 -6.56 12.11
C ARG A 40 -7.02 -5.44 12.18
N VAL A 41 -8.15 -5.73 12.79
CA VAL A 41 -9.17 -4.72 13.09
C VAL A 41 -9.06 -4.39 14.57
N SER A 42 -8.75 -3.14 14.89
CA SER A 42 -8.80 -2.64 16.26
C SER A 42 -10.05 -1.79 16.45
N ASN A 43 -10.98 -2.28 17.24
CA ASN A 43 -12.17 -1.55 17.63
C ASN A 43 -11.90 -0.83 18.95
N ARG A 44 -11.56 0.46 18.85
CA ARG A 44 -11.43 1.30 20.04
C ARG A 44 -12.78 1.87 20.42
N LEU A 45 -13.46 1.21 21.35
CA LEU A 45 -14.67 1.72 21.97
C LEU A 45 -14.30 2.52 23.21
N ARG A 46 -14.38 3.84 23.09
CA ARG A 46 -14.26 4.76 24.23
C ARG A 46 -15.65 5.18 24.69
N ALA A 47 -16.10 4.59 25.79
CA ALA A 47 -17.33 4.99 26.45
C ALA A 47 -17.01 5.74 27.75
N SER A 48 -17.55 6.95 27.88
CA SER A 48 -17.54 7.69 29.14
C SER A 48 -18.90 7.49 29.79
N ILE A 49 -18.92 6.80 30.93
CA ILE A 49 -20.14 6.61 31.72
C ILE A 49 -20.07 7.56 32.91
N ILE A 50 -21.07 8.43 33.03
CA ILE A 50 -21.25 9.30 34.20
C ILE A 50 -22.12 8.53 35.20
N ASP A 51 -21.59 8.23 36.39
CA ASP A 51 -22.37 7.61 37.45
C ASP A 51 -23.45 8.60 37.95
N PRO A 52 -24.75 8.27 37.81
CA PRO A 52 -25.84 9.17 38.19
C PRO A 52 -25.98 9.39 39.71
N PHE A 53 -25.29 8.61 40.55
CA PHE A 53 -25.34 8.71 42.01
C PHE A 53 -24.12 9.40 42.61
N THR A 54 -22.94 9.24 42.01
CA THR A 54 -21.68 9.80 42.53
C THR A 54 -21.15 10.98 41.71
N GLY A 55 -21.62 11.14 40.47
CA GLY A 55 -21.12 12.15 39.53
C GLY A 55 -19.70 11.87 39.02
N GLU A 56 -19.13 10.71 39.35
CA GLU A 56 -17.81 10.28 38.93
C GLU A 56 -17.82 9.83 37.47
N GLN A 57 -16.81 10.22 36.70
CA GLN A 57 -16.63 9.80 35.31
C GLN A 57 -15.76 8.54 35.29
N VAL A 58 -16.35 7.40 34.95
CA VAL A 58 -15.60 6.17 34.74
C VAL A 58 -15.39 6.00 33.24
N MET A 59 -14.12 5.97 32.84
CA MET A 59 -13.70 5.71 31.46
C MET A 59 -13.54 4.21 31.30
N VAL A 60 -14.35 3.61 30.42
CA VAL A 60 -14.15 2.23 29.97
C VAL A 60 -13.45 2.31 28.62
N ASP A 61 -12.21 1.82 28.58
CA ASP A 61 -11.39 1.70 27.36
C ASP A 61 -11.23 0.20 27.12
N ASP A 62 -12.07 -0.36 26.25
CA ASP A 62 -11.91 -1.73 25.75
C ASP A 62 -11.18 -1.64 24.40
N ASP A 63 -9.99 -2.25 24.33
CA ASP A 63 -9.21 -2.37 23.10
C ASP A 63 -9.26 -3.84 22.68
N GLU A 64 -10.36 -4.22 22.01
CA GLU A 64 -10.47 -5.53 21.38
C GLU A 64 -9.88 -5.45 19.97
N SER A 65 -8.85 -6.26 19.74
CA SER A 65 -8.24 -6.45 18.44
C SER A 65 -8.54 -7.86 17.95
N GLU A 66 -9.25 -7.96 16.83
CA GLU A 66 -9.57 -9.24 16.19
C GLU A 66 -8.76 -9.40 14.89
N GLU A 67 -8.33 -10.62 14.62
CA GLU A 67 -7.77 -10.99 13.31
C GLU A 67 -8.91 -11.08 12.30
N CYS A 68 -8.69 -10.53 11.11
CA CYS A 68 -9.69 -10.58 10.06
C CYS A 68 -9.92 -12.02 9.60
N GLU A 69 -11.16 -12.47 9.52
CA GLU A 69 -11.49 -13.78 8.95
C GLU A 69 -11.10 -13.82 7.46
N GLU A 70 -10.33 -14.84 7.06
CA GLU A 70 -9.84 -15.04 5.68
C GLU A 70 -10.97 -15.20 4.64
N ASP A 71 -12.18 -15.53 5.09
CA ASP A 71 -13.35 -15.67 4.24
C ASP A 71 -13.92 -14.31 3.78
N VAL A 72 -13.63 -13.22 4.51
CA VAL A 72 -14.15 -11.87 4.24
C VAL A 72 -13.22 -11.04 3.33
N PHE A 73 -11.91 -11.28 3.35
CA PHE A 73 -10.92 -10.50 2.60
C PHE A 73 -10.26 -11.30 1.47
N LYS A 74 -10.08 -10.69 0.29
CA LYS A 74 -9.30 -11.32 -0.78
C LYS A 74 -7.81 -11.27 -0.45
N THR A 75 -7.17 -12.44 -0.42
CA THR A 75 -5.72 -12.59 -0.20
C THR A 75 -4.88 -12.07 -1.37
N PHE A 76 -5.48 -11.85 -2.54
CA PHE A 76 -4.79 -11.43 -3.76
C PHE A 76 -5.45 -10.18 -4.36
N ASP A 77 -4.61 -9.19 -4.69
CA ASP A 77 -4.96 -7.95 -5.38
C ASP A 77 -4.08 -7.81 -6.63
N PHE A 78 -4.64 -7.25 -7.71
CA PHE A 78 -3.92 -6.93 -8.93
C PHE A 78 -4.11 -5.47 -9.30
N GLY A 79 -3.06 -4.86 -9.82
CA GLY A 79 -3.06 -3.46 -10.21
C GLY A 79 -2.17 -3.16 -11.39
N VAL A 80 -2.16 -1.88 -11.76
CA VAL A 80 -1.22 -1.32 -12.72
C VAL A 80 -0.36 -0.29 -12.02
N MET A 81 0.95 -0.40 -12.23
CA MET A 81 1.92 0.52 -11.68
C MET A 81 2.64 1.26 -12.81
N ALA A 82 2.82 2.55 -12.61
CA ALA A 82 3.66 3.39 -13.45
C ALA A 82 4.60 4.23 -12.57
N GLY A 83 5.80 4.49 -13.08
CA GLY A 83 6.79 5.29 -12.38
C GLY A 83 7.75 5.99 -13.31
N ALA A 84 8.37 7.03 -12.80
CA ALA A 84 9.42 7.77 -13.46
C ALA A 84 10.50 8.12 -12.47
N GLY A 85 11.75 8.17 -12.92
CA GLY A 85 12.87 8.47 -12.05
C GLY A 85 14.08 8.99 -12.79
N LEU A 86 15.07 9.34 -11.99
CA LEU A 86 16.36 9.85 -12.40
C LEU A 86 17.45 9.03 -11.71
N ALA A 87 18.43 8.57 -12.47
CA ALA A 87 19.67 8.04 -11.94
C ALA A 87 20.81 9.02 -12.24
N PHE A 88 21.57 9.41 -11.21
CA PHE A 88 22.73 10.27 -11.32
C PHE A 88 24.00 9.46 -11.04
N ALA A 89 24.82 9.25 -12.06
CA ALA A 89 26.10 8.57 -11.95
C ALA A 89 27.10 9.45 -11.19
N VAL A 90 27.45 9.04 -9.97
CA VAL A 90 28.48 9.69 -9.14
C VAL A 90 29.86 9.10 -9.41
N SER A 91 29.93 7.86 -9.91
CA SER A 91 31.16 7.19 -10.32
C SER A 91 30.84 6.12 -11.37
N PRO A 92 31.84 5.44 -11.97
CA PRO A 92 31.60 4.35 -12.92
C PRO A 92 30.78 3.18 -12.37
N SER A 93 30.76 2.99 -11.04
CA SER A 93 30.08 1.86 -10.39
C SER A 93 28.88 2.27 -9.53
N TRP A 94 28.75 3.55 -9.19
CA TRP A 94 27.74 4.03 -8.24
C TRP A 94 26.86 5.10 -8.86
N SER A 95 25.57 5.04 -8.54
CA SER A 95 24.58 6.05 -8.92
C SER A 95 23.64 6.35 -7.76
N LEU A 96 23.18 7.60 -7.68
CA LEU A 96 22.08 8.01 -6.81
C LEU A 96 20.79 7.92 -7.63
N THR A 97 19.69 7.48 -7.03
CA THR A 97 18.39 7.39 -7.70
C THR A 97 17.34 8.21 -6.96
N LEU A 98 16.45 8.80 -7.75
CA LEU A 98 15.22 9.42 -7.28
C LEU A 98 14.09 8.86 -8.13
N ASP A 99 13.07 8.32 -7.49
CA ASP A 99 11.99 7.60 -8.16
C ASP A 99 10.64 8.05 -7.61
N LEU A 100 9.68 8.19 -8.53
CA LEU A 100 8.28 8.42 -8.24
C LEU A 100 7.47 7.28 -8.83
N THR A 101 6.59 6.69 -8.03
CA THR A 101 5.75 5.57 -8.46
C THR A 101 4.32 5.79 -8.03
N TYR A 102 3.40 5.34 -8.87
CA TYR A 102 1.98 5.30 -8.63
C TYR A 102 1.48 3.90 -8.94
N ASN A 103 0.83 3.26 -7.97
CA ASN A 103 0.11 2.01 -8.14
C ASN A 103 -1.39 2.27 -8.02
N HIS A 104 -2.14 1.69 -8.97
CA HIS A 104 -3.58 1.70 -8.99
C HIS A 104 -4.09 0.24 -8.97
N GLY A 105 -4.64 -0.17 -7.83
CA GLY A 105 -5.32 -1.45 -7.66
C GLY A 105 -6.57 -1.47 -8.52
N LEU A 106 -6.72 -2.55 -9.29
CA LEU A 106 -7.82 -2.77 -10.23
C LEU A 106 -8.81 -3.82 -9.72
N SER A 107 -8.52 -4.49 -8.59
CA SER A 107 -9.45 -5.37 -7.91
C SER A 107 -9.95 -4.81 -6.59
N SER A 108 -11.25 -4.94 -6.36
CA SER A 108 -11.84 -4.75 -5.04
C SER A 108 -11.44 -5.88 -4.09
N ILE A 109 -10.99 -5.49 -2.89
CA ILE A 109 -10.50 -6.35 -1.80
C ILE A 109 -11.67 -7.07 -1.08
N ILE A 110 -12.92 -6.65 -1.32
CA ILE A 110 -14.13 -7.19 -0.68
C ILE A 110 -14.72 -8.30 -1.56
N LYS A 111 -14.98 -9.49 -0.99
CA LYS A 111 -15.86 -10.50 -1.60
C LYS A 111 -17.30 -10.14 -1.24
N VAL A 112 -18.10 -9.74 -2.22
CA VAL A 112 -19.56 -9.64 -2.05
C VAL A 112 -20.14 -10.98 -2.50
N ASP A 113 -20.81 -11.69 -1.59
CA ASP A 113 -21.65 -12.84 -1.94
C ASP A 113 -22.82 -12.33 -2.81
N ASP A 114 -22.99 -12.93 -3.99
CA ASP A 114 -23.82 -12.43 -5.11
C ASP A 114 -25.34 -12.31 -4.85
N ASP A 115 -25.84 -12.51 -3.63
CA ASP A 115 -27.29 -12.61 -3.35
C ASP A 115 -27.90 -11.51 -2.47
N LEU A 116 -27.12 -10.55 -1.93
CA LEU A 116 -27.68 -9.49 -1.07
C LEU A 116 -27.08 -8.10 -1.34
N VAL A 117 -27.84 -7.30 -2.10
CA VAL A 117 -27.89 -5.83 -2.10
C VAL A 117 -26.60 -5.11 -2.55
N GLU A 118 -26.74 -4.39 -3.68
CA GLU A 118 -25.82 -3.44 -4.30
C GLU A 118 -25.27 -2.36 -3.34
N LEU A 119 -24.30 -2.72 -2.51
CA LEU A 119 -23.38 -1.79 -1.86
C LEU A 119 -21.95 -2.13 -2.28
N SER A 120 -21.72 -2.19 -3.59
CA SER A 120 -20.38 -2.21 -4.18
C SER A 120 -19.75 -0.83 -4.08
N ASP A 121 -19.29 -0.47 -2.88
CA ASP A 121 -18.36 0.65 -2.75
C ASP A 121 -16.97 0.10 -3.13
N ASP A 122 -16.60 0.27 -4.41
CA ASP A 122 -15.32 -0.14 -4.99
C ASP A 122 -14.18 0.56 -4.23
N THR A 123 -13.71 -0.05 -3.16
CA THR A 123 -12.59 0.44 -2.38
C THR A 123 -11.30 0.02 -3.09
N GLU A 124 -10.86 0.87 -4.02
CA GLU A 124 -9.63 0.67 -4.78
C GLU A 124 -8.40 1.07 -3.96
N ASN A 125 -7.38 0.21 -3.95
CA ASN A 125 -6.09 0.56 -3.36
C ASN A 125 -5.31 1.50 -4.30
N ARG A 126 -4.82 2.62 -3.76
CA ARG A 126 -4.00 3.58 -4.51
C ARG A 126 -2.79 3.94 -3.69
N THR A 127 -1.60 3.72 -4.25
CA THR A 127 -0.34 4.00 -3.57
C THR A 127 0.48 4.99 -4.38
N PHE A 128 1.01 5.99 -3.70
CA PHE A 128 1.98 6.92 -4.25
C PHE A 128 3.25 6.86 -3.40
N ALA A 129 4.39 6.61 -4.04
CA ALA A 129 5.65 6.52 -3.34
C ALA A 129 6.74 7.38 -4.01
N PHE A 130 7.49 8.05 -3.15
CA PHE A 130 8.71 8.78 -3.50
C PHE A 130 9.89 8.06 -2.85
N MET A 131 10.90 7.73 -3.64
CA MET A 131 12.05 6.95 -3.19
C MET A 131 13.35 7.67 -3.56
N ALA A 132 14.32 7.60 -2.64
CA ALA A 132 15.69 8.02 -2.87
C ALA A 132 16.62 6.86 -2.53
N GLY A 133 17.60 6.59 -3.40
CA GLY A 133 18.41 5.38 -3.27
C GLY A 133 19.83 5.53 -3.80
N VAL A 134 20.60 4.47 -3.58
CA VAL A 134 21.96 4.28 -4.11
C VAL A 134 21.98 2.95 -4.86
N ALA A 135 22.46 2.96 -6.09
CA ALA A 135 22.56 1.77 -6.93
C ALA A 135 24.01 1.50 -7.33
N PHE A 136 24.39 0.22 -7.22
CA PHE A 136 25.70 -0.29 -7.62
C PHE A 136 25.57 -1.11 -8.92
N ARG A 137 26.43 -0.80 -9.90
CA ARG A 137 26.50 -1.54 -11.17
C ARG A 137 27.69 -2.50 -11.14
N PHE A 138 27.41 -3.79 -11.06
CA PHE A 138 28.41 -4.84 -11.31
C PHE A 138 28.76 -4.86 -12.79
N ARG A 139 30.06 -4.97 -13.10
CA ARG A 139 30.61 -5.01 -14.46
C ARG A 139 31.12 -6.41 -14.77
#